data_AF-A0A519MM99-F1
#
_entry.id   AF-A0A519MM99-F1
#
_cell.length_a   1.000
_cell.length_b   1.000
_cell.length_c   1.000
_cell.angle_alpha   90.00
_cell.angle_beta   90.00
_cell.angle_gamma   90.00
#
_symmetry.space_group_name_H-M   'P 1'
#
loop_
_entity.id
_entity.type
_entity.pdbx_description
1 polymer ?
#
loop_
_entity_poly.entity_id
_entity_poly.type
_entity_poly.pdbx_seq_one_letter_code
_entity_poly.pdbx_strand_id
1 'polypeptide(L)' 'MTYAKTAAFTEDQQQLARVAKALAHPARVAIIQFLAAQKTCISGDIAAELPLSRTTVSQH' A
#
# COMPACT_ATOMS: atom_id res chain seq x y z
N MET A 1 25.73 -5.18 2.33
CA MET A 1 24.38 -4.76 2.78
C MET A 1 24.50 -3.35 3.33
N THR A 2 23.86 -2.38 2.70
CA THR A 2 23.88 -0.98 3.14
C THR A 2 22.85 -0.80 4.27
N TYR A 3 23.30 -0.41 5.47
CA TYR A 3 22.38 -0.12 6.57
C TYR A 3 21.81 1.29 6.41
N ALA A 4 20.48 1.42 6.42
CA ALA A 4 19.83 2.71 6.40
C ALA A 4 20.06 3.41 7.74
N LYS A 5 20.66 4.61 7.73
CA LYS A 5 20.87 5.45 8.92
C LYS A 5 19.59 6.19 9.30
N THR A 6 18.48 5.48 9.48
CA THR A 6 17.15 6.09 9.77
C THR A 6 17.16 6.93 11.04
N ALA A 7 17.99 6.59 12.04
CA ALA A 7 18.15 7.34 13.29
C ALA A 7 18.74 8.75 13.11
N ALA A 8 19.30 9.08 11.94
CA ALA A 8 19.78 10.43 11.63
C ALA A 8 18.67 11.39 11.18
N PHE A 9 17.43 10.89 11.03
CA PHE A 9 16.27 11.65 10.55
C PHE A 9 15.23 11.80 11.66
N THR A 10 14.45 12.88 11.59
CA THR A 10 13.35 13.13 12.54
C THR A 10 12.30 12.01 12.49
N GLU A 11 11.54 11.84 13.57
CA GLU A 11 10.46 10.83 13.63
C GLU A 11 9.42 11.05 12.53
N ASP A 12 9.05 12.30 12.26
CA ASP A 12 8.12 12.66 11.18
C ASP A 12 8.64 12.25 9.80
N GLN A 13 9.92 12.47 9.52
CA GLN A 13 10.54 12.04 8.26
C GLN A 13 10.56 10.52 8.13
N GLN A 14 10.86 9.80 9.22
CA GLN A 14 10.83 8.35 9.23
C GLN A 14 9.41 7.81 9.03
N GLN A 15 8.41 8.42 9.67
CA GLN A 15 7.01 8.05 9.51
C GLN A 15 6.52 8.30 8.09
N LEU A 16 6.79 9.48 7.53
CA LEU A 16 6.46 9.81 6.15
C LEU A 16 7.11 8.82 5.17
N ALA A 17 8.39 8.51 5.36
CA ALA A 17 9.10 7.54 4.53
C ALA A 17 8.48 6.13 4.60
N ARG A 18 8.01 5.69 5.79
CA ARG A 18 7.31 4.41 5.93
C ARG A 18 6.01 4.38 5.14
N VAL A 19 5.18 5.43 5.25
CA VAL A 19 3.91 5.53 4.50
C VAL A 19 4.19 5.60 3.00
N ALA A 20 5.13 6.45 2.57
CA ALA A 20 5.51 6.57 1.17
C ALA A 20 6.02 5.23 0.61
N LYS A 21 6.82 4.48 1.37
CA LYS A 21 7.28 3.14 0.98
C LYS A 21 6.13 2.14 0.84
N ALA A 22 5.09 2.24 1.67
CA ALA A 22 3.86 1.46 1.54
C ALA A 22 3.06 1.83 0.28
N LEU A 23 3.18 3.06 -0.21
CA LEU A 23 2.47 3.54 -1.41
C LEU A 23 3.29 3.46 -2.70
N ALA A 24 4.60 3.24 -2.64
CA ALA A 24 5.54 3.33 -3.77
C ALA A 24 5.34 2.29 -4.91
N HIS A 25 4.24 1.55 -4.93
CA HIS A 25 3.92 0.60 -6.01
C HIS A 25 2.50 0.89 -6.54
N PRO A 26 2.31 1.00 -7.87
CA PRO A 26 1.02 1.39 -8.46
C PRO A 26 -0.13 0.45 -8.07
N ALA A 27 0.12 -0.86 -7.94
CA ALA A 27 -0.90 -1.81 -7.49
C ALA A 27 -1.45 -1.47 -6.09
N ARG A 28 -0.60 -1.05 -5.14
CA ARG A 28 -1.03 -0.67 -3.79
C ARG A 28 -1.83 0.63 -3.79
N VAL A 29 -1.45 1.57 -4.66
CA VAL A 29 -2.22 2.81 -4.87
C VAL A 29 -3.61 2.48 -5.41
N ALA A 30 -3.71 1.62 -6.42
CA ALA A 30 -5.00 1.21 -6.99
C ALA A 30 -5.88 0.49 -5.96
N ILE A 31 -5.31 -0.43 -5.16
CA ILE A 31 -6.02 -1.11 -4.07
C ILE A 31 -6.57 -0.08 -3.07
N ILE A 32 -5.75 0.86 -2.60
CA ILE A 32 -6.20 1.87 -1.62
C ILE A 32 -7.24 2.80 -2.21
N GLN A 33 -7.08 3.26 -3.46
CA GLN A 33 -8.08 4.10 -4.12
C GLN A 33 -9.43 3.40 -4.26
N PHE A 34 -9.40 2.13 -4.66
CA PHE A 34 -10.60 1.30 -4.74
C PHE A 34 -11.27 1.17 -3.36
N LEU A 35 -10.52 0.76 -2.33
CA LEU A 35 -11.05 0.63 -0.97
C LEU A 35 -11.61 1.95 -0.42
N ALA A 36 -10.93 3.07 -0.67
CA ALA A 36 -11.37 4.40 -0.23
C ALA A 36 -12.64 4.89 -0.94
N ALA A 37 -12.92 4.41 -2.16
CA ALA A 37 -14.13 4.74 -2.89
C ALA A 37 -15.37 3.94 -2.41
N GLN A 38 -15.16 2.81 -1.74
CA GLN A 38 -16.27 1.96 -1.29
C GLN A 38 -16.99 2.54 -0.09
N LYS A 39 -18.33 2.63 -0.19
CA LYS A 39 -19.20 3.09 0.90
C LYS A 39 -19.65 1.97 1.83
N THR A 40 -19.37 0.72 1.47
CA THR A 40 -19.79 -0.48 2.20
C THR A 40 -18.62 -1.44 2.30
N CYS A 41 -18.65 -2.33 3.29
CA CYS A 41 -17.67 -3.40 3.38
C CYS A 41 -17.72 -4.27 2.11
N ILE A 42 -16.55 -4.66 1.60
CA ILE A 42 -16.46 -5.62 0.51
C ILE A 42 -16.66 -7.02 1.09
N SER A 43 -17.66 -7.71 0.58
CA SER A 43 -17.94 -9.12 0.86
C SER A 43 -17.52 -10.07 -0.28
N GLY A 44 -16.88 -9.54 -1.33
CA GLY A 44 -16.49 -10.28 -2.55
C GLY A 44 -14.99 -10.24 -2.85
N ASP A 45 -14.58 -10.84 -3.97
CA ASP A 45 -13.16 -10.87 -4.37
C ASP A 45 -12.73 -9.53 -4.96
N ILE A 46 -11.93 -8.76 -4.21
CA ILE A 46 -11.33 -7.49 -4.65
C ILE A 46 -10.61 -7.63 -6.00
N ALA A 47 -10.03 -8.80 -6.28
CA ALA A 47 -9.30 -9.04 -7.53
C ALA A 47 -10.20 -9.03 -8.77
N ALA A 48 -11.53 -9.18 -8.62
CA ALA A 48 -12.46 -9.04 -9.75
C ALA A 48 -12.58 -7.58 -10.25
N GLU A 49 -12.26 -6.61 -9.39
CA GLU A 49 -12.44 -5.17 -9.65
C GLU A 49 -11.13 -4.46 -10.02
N LEU A 50 -10.00 -5.18 -9.96
CA LEU A 50 -8.66 -4.66 -10.22
C LEU A 50 -7.97 -5.48 -11.31
N PRO A 51 -7.05 -4.88 -12.09
CA PRO A 51 -6.25 -5.62 -13.07
C PRO A 51 -5.12 -6.41 -12.39
N LEU A 52 -5.43 -7.14 -11.32
CA LEU A 52 -4.48 -7.87 -10.47
C LEU A 52 -5.04 -9.26 -10.16
N SER A 53 -4.16 -10.25 -10.03
CA SER A 53 -4.58 -11.58 -9.56
C SER A 53 -4.93 -11.56 -8.07
N ARG A 54 -5.76 -12.51 -7.61
CA ARG A 54 -6.09 -12.68 -6.19
C ARG A 54 -4.85 -12.84 -5.30
N THR A 55 -3.85 -13.61 -5.77
CA THR A 55 -2.58 -13.79 -5.06
C THR A 55 -1.80 -12.48 -4.97
N THR A 56 -1.80 -11.70 -6.06
CA THR A 56 -1.14 -10.38 -6.10
C THR A 56 -1.81 -9.38 -5.17
N VAL A 57 -3.15 -9.34 -5.13
CA VAL A 57 -3.90 -8.51 -4.19
C VAL A 57 -3.61 -8.92 -2.75
N SER A 58 -3.57 -10.22 -2.44
CA SER A 58 -3.25 -10.71 -1.09
C SER A 58 -1.81 -10.47 -0.66
N GLN A 59 -0.88 -10.37 -1.61
CA GLN A 59 0.53 -10.10 -1.35
C GLN A 59 0.79 -8.61 -1.03
N HIS A 60 0.00 -7.73 -1.64
CA HIS A 60 0.12 -6.28 -1.53
C HIS A 60 -0.54 -5.73 -0.27
#